data_AF-A0A7K9LZZ7-F1
#
_entry.id   AF-A0A7K9LZZ7-F1
#
_cell.length_a   1.000
_cell.length_b   1.000
_cell.length_c   1.000
_cell.angle_alpha   90.00
_cell.angle_beta   90.00
_cell.angle_gamma   90.00
#
_symmetry.space_group_name_H-M   'P 1'
#
loop_
_entity.id
_entity.type
_entity.pdbx_description
1 polymer ?
#
loop_
_entity_poly.entity_id
_entity_poly.type
_entity_poly.pdbx_seq_one_letter_code
_entity_poly.pdbx_strand_id
1 'polypeptide(L)'
;WQSGLLDCCSNSSVCICGAFCFICLGCQVAGDMDECCLCGPSVAMRTLYRTRYDIPGSILGDFVSTMCCPMCALCQLKRDINRRKELGIF
;
A
#
# COMPACT_ATOMS: atom_id res chain seq x y z
N TRP A 1 6.82 -1.05 8.07
CA TRP A 1 5.83 -2.01 7.56
C TRP A 1 5.55 -2.97 8.68
N GLN A 2 4.28 -3.19 9.01
CA GLN A 2 3.88 -4.11 10.07
C GLN A 2 3.52 -5.52 9.56
N SER A 3 3.58 -5.75 8.24
CA SER A 3 3.44 -7.06 7.60
C SER A 3 4.43 -7.19 6.42
N GLY A 4 4.77 -8.43 6.05
CA GLY A 4 5.61 -8.72 4.88
C GLY A 4 4.92 -8.42 3.54
N LEU A 5 5.70 -8.32 2.46
CA LEU A 5 5.20 -8.04 1.11
C LEU A 5 4.30 -9.16 0.57
N LEU A 6 4.72 -10.42 0.78
CA LEU A 6 4.04 -11.63 0.30
C LEU A 6 2.95 -12.14 1.25
N ASP A 7 2.66 -11.41 2.33
CA ASP A 7 1.58 -11.74 3.26
C ASP A 7 0.18 -11.39 2.69
N CYS A 8 0.07 -11.27 1.37
CA CYS A 8 -1.16 -10.89 0.66
C CYS A 8 -2.23 -11.98 0.71
N CYS A 9 -1.83 -13.25 0.77
CA CYS A 9 -2.76 -14.39 0.87
C CYS A 9 -3.37 -14.57 2.27
N SER A 10 -2.88 -13.86 3.29
CA SER A 10 -3.40 -13.95 4.67
C SER A 10 -4.73 -13.21 4.85
N ASN A 11 -5.03 -12.22 4.00
CA ASN A 11 -6.32 -11.53 3.94
C ASN A 11 -6.97 -11.77 2.56
N SER A 12 -7.81 -12.80 2.45
CA SER A 12 -8.45 -13.21 1.20
C SER A 12 -9.28 -12.09 0.55
N SER A 13 -9.88 -11.19 1.32
CA SER A 13 -10.67 -10.05 0.81
C SER A 13 -9.82 -9.02 0.07
N VAL A 14 -8.63 -8.68 0.60
CA VAL A 14 -7.70 -7.72 0.00
C VAL A 14 -7.01 -8.33 -1.24
N CYS A 15 -6.74 -9.64 -1.22
CA CYS A 15 -6.16 -10.36 -2.34
C CYS A 15 -7.12 -10.46 -3.54
N ILE A 16 -8.42 -10.69 -3.29
CA ILE A 16 -9.47 -10.72 -4.33
C ILE A 16 -9.75 -9.31 -4.87
N CYS A 17 -9.80 -8.30 -4.00
CA CYS A 17 -10.03 -6.91 -4.41
C CYS A 17 -8.84 -6.31 -5.18
N GLY A 18 -7.61 -6.74 -4.85
CA GLY A 18 -6.45 -6.53 -5.70
C GLY A 18 -6.63 -7.20 -7.07
N ALA A 19 -6.83 -8.52 -7.12
CA ALA A 19 -6.89 -9.25 -8.39
C ALA A 19 -8.03 -8.80 -9.33
N PHE A 20 -9.14 -8.29 -8.80
CA PHE A 20 -10.33 -7.90 -9.58
C PHE A 20 -10.55 -6.38 -9.72
N CYS A 21 -10.08 -5.52 -8.80
CA CYS A 21 -10.14 -4.06 -8.94
C CYS A 21 -8.92 -3.31 -8.35
N PHE A 22 -7.75 -3.52 -8.95
CA PHE A 22 -6.51 -2.80 -8.61
C PHE A 22 -6.68 -1.27 -8.62
N ILE A 23 -7.41 -0.73 -9.60
CA ILE A 23 -7.64 0.72 -9.72
C ILE A 23 -8.51 1.23 -8.57
N CYS A 24 -9.59 0.53 -8.19
CA CYS A 24 -10.41 0.91 -7.03
C CYS A 24 -9.57 0.95 -5.76
N LEU A 25 -8.71 -0.05 -5.55
CA LEU A 25 -7.84 -0.13 -4.39
C LEU A 25 -6.82 1.02 -4.38
N GLY A 26 -6.25 1.35 -5.54
CA GLY A 26 -5.36 2.49 -5.72
C GLY A 26 -6.06 3.80 -5.36
N CYS A 27 -7.29 3.97 -5.83
CA CYS A 27 -8.11 5.13 -5.52
C CYS A 27 -8.46 5.25 -4.04
N GLN A 28 -8.72 4.13 -3.35
CA GLN A 28 -8.95 4.14 -1.91
C GLN A 28 -7.70 4.51 -1.12
N VAL A 29 -6.53 4.01 -1.52
CA VAL A 29 -5.25 4.36 -0.90
C VAL A 29 -4.92 5.84 -1.14
N ALA A 30 -5.15 6.33 -2.36
CA ALA A 30 -4.96 7.73 -2.69
C ALA A 30 -5.91 8.62 -1.89
N GLY A 31 -7.20 8.30 -1.84
CA GLY A 31 -8.18 9.04 -1.03
C GLY A 31 -7.87 9.02 0.46
N ASP A 32 -7.34 7.91 0.99
CA ASP A 32 -6.88 7.84 2.38
C ASP A 32 -5.69 8.78 2.65
N MET A 33 -4.92 9.11 1.63
CA MET A 33 -3.74 9.98 1.73
C MET A 33 -4.00 11.38 1.16
N ASP A 34 -5.26 11.71 0.85
CA ASP A 34 -5.70 12.98 0.24
C ASP A 34 -5.05 13.28 -1.14
N GLU A 35 -4.78 12.22 -1.91
CA GLU A 35 -4.10 12.27 -3.21
C GLU A 35 -5.02 11.82 -4.37
N CYS A 36 -4.58 12.09 -5.61
CA CYS A 36 -5.36 11.73 -6.80
C CYS A 36 -5.51 10.20 -6.96
N CYS A 37 -6.73 9.75 -7.30
CA CYS A 37 -7.14 8.35 -7.54
C CYS A 37 -6.10 7.50 -8.31
N LEU A 38 -5.47 8.10 -9.32
CA LEU A 38 -4.52 7.44 -10.23
C LEU A 38 -3.11 7.30 -9.65
N CYS A 39 -2.78 8.03 -8.58
CA CYS A 39 -1.45 8.03 -7.97
C CYS A 39 -1.28 6.92 -6.93
N GLY A 40 -2.36 6.35 -6.41
CA GLY A 40 -2.34 5.31 -5.37
C GLY A 40 -1.33 4.17 -5.54
N PRO A 41 -1.21 3.53 -6.73
CA PRO A 41 -0.27 2.43 -6.95
C PRO A 41 1.18 2.86 -7.26
N SER A 42 1.50 4.15 -7.16
CA SER A 42 2.83 4.65 -7.52
C SER A 42 3.90 4.37 -6.46
N VAL A 43 5.16 4.29 -6.91
CA VAL A 43 6.33 4.29 -6.03
C VAL A 43 6.38 5.56 -5.16
N ALA A 44 5.88 6.68 -5.70
CA ALA A 44 5.80 7.94 -4.98
C ALA A 44 4.92 7.82 -3.73
N MET A 45 3.73 7.23 -3.84
CA MET A 45 2.84 7.03 -2.69
C MET A 45 3.46 6.15 -1.61
N ARG A 46 4.12 5.07 -2.02
CA ARG A 46 4.81 4.16 -1.10
C ARG A 46 5.99 4.86 -0.39
N THR A 47 6.75 5.66 -1.13
CA THR A 47 7.87 6.43 -0.59
C THR A 47 7.37 7.50 0.39
N LEU A 48 6.35 8.27 0.00
CA LEU A 48 5.72 9.30 0.83
C LEU A 48 5.14 8.72 2.12
N TYR A 49 4.49 7.55 2.03
CA TYR A 49 3.98 6.84 3.21
C TYR A 49 5.11 6.42 4.15
N ARG A 50 6.21 5.87 3.61
CA ARG A 50 7.37 5.47 4.40
C ARG A 50 8.04 6.64 5.11
N THR A 51 8.21 7.77 4.42
CA THR A 51 8.82 8.96 5.01
C THR A 51 7.91 9.58 6.07
N ARG A 52 6.58 9.58 5.86
CA ARG A 52 5.61 10.11 6.82
C ARG A 52 5.60 9.36 8.16
N TYR A 53 5.77 8.04 8.14
CA TYR A 53 5.74 7.20 9.34
C TYR A 53 7.10 6.60 9.73
N ASP A 54 8.19 7.22 9.28
CA ASP A 54 9.59 6.83 9.57
C ASP A 54 9.87 5.32 9.44
N ILE A 55 9.35 4.71 8.38
CA ILE A 55 9.53 3.27 8.15
C ILE A 55 10.95 3.06 7.58
N PRO A 56 11.78 2.11 8.06
CA PRO A 56 13.12 1.86 7.53
C PRO A 56 13.11 1.11 6.19
N GLY A 57 13.97 1.49 5.24
CA GLY A 57 14.00 0.98 3.85
C GLY A 57 14.55 1.99 2.83
N SER A 58 14.42 1.71 1.54
CA SER A 58 15.00 2.51 0.45
C SER A 58 14.05 2.70 -0.73
N ILE A 59 14.23 3.79 -1.49
CA ILE A 59 13.47 4.06 -2.72
C ILE A 59 13.64 2.91 -3.72
N LEU A 60 14.84 2.34 -3.82
CA LEU A 60 15.09 1.16 -4.67
C LEU A 60 14.26 -0.05 -4.21
N GLY A 61 14.15 -0.26 -2.89
CA GLY A 61 13.30 -1.31 -2.33
C GLY A 61 11.82 -1.06 -2.63
N ASP A 62 11.37 0.19 -2.61
CA ASP A 62 10.00 0.55 -2.98
C ASP A 62 9.72 0.37 -4.47
N PHE A 63 10.67 0.75 -5.33
CA PHE A 63 10.60 0.51 -6.77
C PHE A 63 10.54 -0.99 -7.09
N VAL A 64 11.44 -1.80 -6.52
CA VAL A 64 11.46 -3.25 -6.71
C VAL A 64 10.18 -3.89 -6.18
N SER A 65 9.65 -3.42 -5.04
CA SER A 65 8.39 -3.93 -4.48
C SER A 65 7.20 -3.67 -5.42
N THR A 66 7.10 -2.44 -5.94
CA THR A 66 6.05 -2.05 -6.87
C THR A 66 6.20 -2.71 -8.24
N MET A 67 7.43 -2.99 -8.70
CA MET A 67 7.69 -3.63 -9.99
C MET A 67 7.54 -5.16 -9.95
N CYS A 68 7.97 -5.81 -8.86
CA CYS A 68 7.93 -7.27 -8.71
C CYS A 68 6.52 -7.78 -8.41
N CYS A 69 5.78 -7.12 -7.51
CA CYS A 69 4.37 -7.40 -7.27
C CYS A 69 3.60 -6.12 -6.90
N PRO A 70 3.14 -5.32 -7.89
CA PRO A 70 2.42 -4.06 -7.64
C PRO A 70 1.15 -4.29 -6.80
N MET A 71 0.47 -5.40 -7.07
CA MET A 71 -0.70 -5.85 -6.32
C MET A 71 -0.38 -6.02 -4.84
N CYS A 72 0.69 -6.78 -4.55
CA CYS A 72 1.08 -7.08 -3.19
C CYS A 72 1.53 -5.84 -2.44
N ALA A 73 2.32 -4.99 -3.13
CA ALA A 73 2.81 -3.73 -2.58
C ALA A 73 1.67 -2.78 -2.19
N LEU A 74 0.63 -2.68 -3.03
CA LEU A 74 -0.55 -1.85 -2.76
C LEU A 74 -1.43 -2.45 -1.65
N CYS A 75 -1.62 -3.77 -1.65
CA CYS A 75 -2.34 -4.48 -0.59
C CYS A 75 -1.66 -4.33 0.78
N GLN A 76 -0.32 -4.39 0.81
CA GLN A 76 0.47 -4.13 2.02
C GLN A 76 0.25 -2.69 2.50
N LEU A 77 0.30 -1.72 1.59
CA LEU A 77 0.08 -0.30 1.90
C LEU A 77 -1.32 -0.06 2.48
N LYS A 78 -2.38 -0.55 1.82
CA LYS A 78 -3.76 -0.41 2.32
C LYS A 78 -3.95 -1.05 3.71
N ARG A 79 -3.33 -2.21 3.95
CA ARG A 79 -3.40 -2.90 5.24
C ARG A 79 -2.73 -2.11 6.36
N ASP A 80 -1.55 -1.56 6.10
CA ASP A 80 -0.81 -0.74 7.06
C ASP A 80 -1.62 0.55 7.36
N ILE A 81 -2.24 1.18 6.34
CA ILE A 81 -3.17 2.30 6.51
C ILE A 81 -4.34 1.93 7.42
N ASN A 82 -5.08 0.84 7.11
CA ASN A 82 -6.24 0.43 7.89
C ASN A 82 -5.88 0.15 9.36
N ARG A 83 -4.78 -0.58 9.59
CA ARG A 83 -4.33 -0.90 10.94
C ARG A 83 -3.94 0.36 11.72
N ARG A 84 -3.33 1.36 11.07
CA ARG A 84 -3.02 2.66 11.69
C ARG A 84 -4.29 3.46 12.00
N LYS A 85 -5.31 3.38 11.15
CA LYS A 85 -6.62 4.00 11.41
C LYS A 85 -7.29 3.37 12.63
N GLU A 86 -7.25 2.04 12.74
CA GLU A 86 -7.76 1.30 13.92
C GLU A 86 -7.04 1.70 15.22
N LEU A 87 -5.73 1.99 15.13
CA LEU A 87 -4.92 2.47 16.24
C LEU A 87 -5.07 3.98 16.52
N GLY A 88 -5.78 4.74 15.67
CA GLY A 88 -5.93 6.19 15.80
C GLY A 88 -4.67 7.01 15.54
N ILE A 89 -3.68 6.44 14.84
CA ILE A 89 -2.36 7.07 14.56
C ILE A 89 -2.17 7.44 13.08
N PHE A 90 -3.23 7.32 12.27
CA PHE A 90 -3.18 7.57 10.84
C PHE A 90 -3.31 9.05 10.50
#